data_AF-A0A9D7WBB5-F1
#
_entry.id   AF-A0A9D7WBB5-F1
#
_cell.length_a   1.000
_cell.length_b   1.000
_cell.length_c   1.000
_cell.angle_alpha   90.00
_cell.angle_beta   90.00
_cell.angle_gamma   90.00
#
_symmetry.space_group_name_H-M   'P 1'
#
loop_
_entity.id
_entity.type
_entity.pdbx_description
1 polymer ?
#
loop_
_entity_poly.entity_id
_entity_poly.type
_entity_poly.pdbx_seq_one_letter_code
_entity_poly.pdbx_strand_id
1 'polypeptide(L)' 'FTPKIGEEYHLYEKEGQKILSFISPNEWGKSMPYDQFLATVLLLADRTWEVRVEHDKNGLIQI' A
#
# COMPACT_ATOMS: atom_id res chain seq x y z
N PHE A 1 14.10 3.54 -2.88
CA PHE A 1 13.50 3.40 -1.54
C PHE A 1 13.91 2.04 -0.97
N THR A 2 14.26 1.94 0.31
CA THR A 2 14.66 0.66 0.94
C THR A 2 13.68 0.35 2.08
N PRO A 3 12.75 -0.61 1.90
CA PRO A 3 11.82 -1.00 2.95
C PRO A 3 12.51 -1.59 4.18
N LYS A 4 11.95 -1.38 5.36
CA LYS A 4 12.45 -1.98 6.61
C LYS A 4 11.47 -2.99 7.17
N ILE A 5 12.03 -4.05 7.75
CA ILE A 5 11.30 -5.09 8.47
C ILE A 5 10.52 -4.44 9.62
N GLY A 6 9.27 -4.87 9.80
CA GLY A 6 8.37 -4.41 10.85
C GLY A 6 7.66 -3.09 10.54
N GLU A 7 7.88 -2.50 9.36
CA GLU A 7 7.19 -1.28 8.94
C GLU A 7 6.03 -1.59 7.98
N GLU A 8 4.95 -0.82 8.14
CA GLU A 8 3.77 -0.86 7.28
C GLU A 8 3.92 0.12 6.11
N TYR A 9 3.40 -0.29 4.96
CA TYR A 9 3.46 0.45 3.70
C TYR A 9 2.14 0.36 2.96
N HIS A 10 1.91 1.31 2.08
CA HIS A 10 0.76 1.39 1.20
C HIS A 10 1.22 1.21 -0.25
N LEU A 11 0.69 0.18 -0.89
CA LEU A 11 0.98 -0.21 -2.25
C LEU A 11 0.02 0.52 -3.19
N TYR A 12 0.60 1.21 -4.18
CA TYR A 12 -0.11 1.95 -5.21
C TYR A 12 0.29 1.47 -6.60
N GLU A 13 -0.57 1.75 -7.57
CA GLU A 13 -0.26 1.66 -8.99
C GLU A 13 -0.06 3.04 -9.59
N LYS A 14 0.98 3.17 -10.43
CA LYS A 14 1.24 4.37 -11.23
C LYS A 14 1.80 3.98 -12.58
N GLU A 15 1.10 4.29 -13.66
CA GLU A 15 1.51 4.00 -15.03
C GLU A 15 1.88 2.51 -15.23
N GLY A 16 1.11 1.61 -14.59
CA GLY A 16 1.35 0.16 -14.60
C GLY A 16 2.46 -0.34 -13.68
N GLN A 17 3.12 0.56 -12.94
CA GLN A 17 4.17 0.21 -11.97
C GLN A 17 3.63 0.16 -10.54
N LYS A 18 4.13 -0.79 -9.76
CA LYS A 18 3.83 -0.90 -8.33
C LYS A 18 4.78 -0.03 -7.51
N ILE A 19 4.23 0.84 -6.67
CA ILE A 19 4.97 1.79 -5.83
C ILE A 19 4.57 1.60 -4.37
N LEU A 20 5.56 1.55 -3.48
CA LEU A 20 5.35 1.60 -2.03
C LEU A 20 5.47 3.04 -1.52
N SER A 21 4.59 3.43 -0.61
CA SER A 21 4.62 4.70 0.10
C SER A 21 4.27 4.50 1.58
N PHE A 22 4.74 5.40 2.42
CA PHE A 22 4.30 5.50 3.82
C PHE A 22 3.01 6.31 3.99
N ILE A 23 2.61 7.06 2.96
CA ILE A 23 1.41 7.88 3.00
C ILE A 23 0.22 6.98 2.66
N SER A 24 -0.72 6.86 3.59
CA SER A 24 -1.92 6.06 3.43
C SER A 24 -2.92 6.72 2.48
N PRO A 25 -3.88 5.98 1.90
CA PRO A 25 -4.81 6.53 0.92
C PRO A 25 -5.67 7.67 1.48
N ASN A 26 -5.89 7.72 2.80
CA ASN A 26 -6.68 8.76 3.46
C ASN A 26 -5.86 10.02 3.83
N GLU A 27 -4.52 9.98 3.70
CA GLU A 27 -3.62 11.08 4.05
C GLU A 27 -3.27 12.00 2.86
N TRP A 28 -3.55 11.59 1.62
CA TRP A 28 -3.29 12.41 0.42
C TRP A 28 -4.12 13.71 0.36
N GLY A 29 -5.16 13.82 1.16
CA GLY A 29 -6.07 14.96 1.14
C GLY A 29 -6.88 15.01 -0.15
N LYS A 30 -6.71 16.08 -0.94
CA LYS A 30 -7.57 16.35 -2.12
C LYS A 30 -7.16 15.59 -3.38
N SER A 31 -5.90 15.18 -3.50
CA SER A 31 -5.40 14.53 -4.71
C SER A 31 -4.26 13.58 -4.37
N MET A 32 -4.39 12.35 -4.83
CA MET A 32 -3.36 11.32 -4.76
C MET A 32 -2.59 11.27 -6.09
N PRO A 33 -1.24 11.22 -6.08
CA PRO A 33 -0.43 11.25 -7.30
C PRO A 33 -0.34 9.89 -8.03
N TYR A 34 -1.22 8.95 -7.69
CA TYR A 34 -1.21 7.56 -8.15
C TYR A 34 -2.56 7.21 -8.76
N ASP A 35 -2.57 6.21 -9.62
CA ASP A 35 -3.77 5.79 -10.34
C ASP A 35 -4.73 5.06 -9.40
N GLN A 36 -4.19 4.19 -8.54
CA GLN A 36 -4.99 3.38 -7.63
C GLN A 36 -4.21 3.01 -6.37
N PHE A 37 -4.91 2.96 -5.23
CA PHE A 37 -4.47 2.26 -4.02
C PHE A 37 -4.82 0.77 -4.14
N LEU A 38 -3.83 -0.10 -3.93
CA LEU A 38 -4.00 -1.55 -4.08
C LEU A 38 -4.13 -2.24 -2.73
N ALA A 39 -3.25 -1.93 -1.78
CA ALA A 39 -3.22 -2.63 -0.50
C ALA A 39 -2.38 -1.89 0.55
N THR A 40 -2.63 -2.18 1.83
CA THR A 40 -1.70 -1.93 2.92
C THR A 40 -0.97 -3.23 3.25
N VAL A 41 0.35 -3.17 3.38
CA VAL A 41 1.21 -4.34 3.57
C VAL A 41 2.21 -4.10 4.71
N LEU A 42 2.52 -5.15 5.47
CA LEU A 42 3.57 -5.16 6.49
C LEU A 42 4.76 -5.97 5.98
N LEU A 43 5.98 -5.44 6.11
CA LEU A 43 7.20 -6.20 5.79
C LEU A 43 7.59 -7.11 6.97
N LEU A 44 7.50 -8.42 6.78
CA LEU A 44 7.83 -9.41 7.80
C LEU A 44 9.34 -9.64 7.94
N ALA A 45 9.73 -10.30 9.04
CA ALA A 45 11.14 -10.58 9.36
C ALA A 45 11.86 -11.46 8.33
N ASP A 46 11.11 -12.31 7.62
CA ASP A 46 11.60 -13.16 6.53
C ASP A 46 11.62 -12.47 5.16
N ARG A 47 11.36 -11.15 5.12
CA ARG A 47 11.25 -10.32 3.90
C ARG A 47 10.08 -10.68 2.99
N THR A 48 9.07 -11.37 3.52
CA THR A 48 7.78 -11.49 2.84
C THR A 48 6.86 -10.34 3.23
N TRP A 49 5.79 -10.15 2.46
CA TRP A 49 4.79 -9.11 2.69
C TRP A 49 3.50 -9.74 3.19
N GLU A 50 2.99 -9.25 4.31
CA GLU A 50 1.66 -9.57 4.81
C GLU A 50 0.68 -8.50 4.37
N VAL A 51 -0.41 -8.88 3.70
CA VAL A 51 -1.47 -7.94 3.33
C VAL A 51 -2.36 -7.71 4.54
N ARG A 52 -2.49 -6.45 4.95
CA ARG A 52 -3.32 -5.99 6.08
C ARG A 52 -4.67 -5.45 5.63
N VAL A 53 -4.65 -4.74 4.49
CA VAL A 53 -5.84 -4.18 3.86
C VAL A 53 -5.72 -4.43 2.37
N GLU A 54 -6.78 -4.91 1.76
CA GLU A 54 -6.88 -5.06 0.31
C GLU A 54 -7.93 -4.09 -0.23
N HIS A 55 -7.63 -3.45 -1.35
CA HIS A 55 -8.60 -2.68 -2.11
C HIS A 55 -9.29 -3.60 -3.12
N ASP A 56 -10.44 -4.16 -2.74
CA ASP A 56 -11.30 -4.89 -3.67
C ASP A 56 -12.08 -3.90 -4.57
N LYS A 57 -12.48 -4.35 -5.76
CA LYS A 57 -13.31 -3.54 -6.67
C LYS A 57 -14.66 -3.15 -6.06
N ASN A 58 -15.09 -3.80 -4.98
CA ASN A 58 -16.30 -3.47 -4.24
C ASN A 58 -16.04 -2.66 -2.94
N GLY A 59 -14.79 -2.31 -2.60
CA GLY A 59 -14.44 -1.51 -1.41
C GLY A 59 -13.19 -1.98 -0.67
N LEU A 60 -12.87 -1.31 0.45
CA LEU A 60 -11.75 -1.68 1.33
C LEU A 60 -12.13 -2.91 2.17
N ILE A 61 -11.29 -3.94 2.17
CA ILE A 61 -11.42 -5.13 3.01
C ILE A 61 -10.21 -5.18 3.94
N GLN A 62 -10.49 -5.30 5.24
CA GLN A 62 -9.46 -5.57 6.26
C GLN A 62 -9.44 -7.06 6.54
N ILE A 63 -8.26 -7.67 6.47
CA ILE A 63 -8.03 -9.13 6.57
C ILE A 63 -7.21 -9.49 7.79
#